data_AF-A0A2E3XPP7-F1
#
_entry.id   AF-A0A2E3XPP7-F1
#
_cell.length_a   1.000
_cell.length_b   1.000
_cell.length_c   1.000
_cell.angle_alpha   90.00
_cell.angle_beta   90.00
_cell.angle_gamma   90.00
#
_symmetry.space_group_name_H-M   'P 1'
#
loop_
_entity.id
_entity.type
_entity.pdbx_description
1 polymer ?
#
loop_
_entity_poly.entity_id
_entity_poly.type
_entity_poly.pdbx_seq_one_letter_code
_entity_poly.pdbx_strand_id
1 'polypeptide(L)'
;MKKLALPLLVLLLLSQTTSCVPEGCSKDASGNLVCEDDSSGQAGETDDSDSETDDDSQSNGDDPVTGDDGLDGEDDVVVTPTPTPPSTDLSVWQEVADDVADSVDSIFNNDELSIRRSPASSSKGDTCHDELQGNTRFADAIGFFVEELSKKQKVQVQGIAPYYNMSSNPNSYEEVSLVSHNLCSVTSSSLSQTIKKVPGSTTIALANRFANDHNRYRELYLNGDQEALVDLKKHWGKFFGCLSYSESLSTADTSSSYSVARKYGPSGYSKPSGVKFYEDPYQDAASKLNIGMFQFTPRYSGNINPCIKQWNRDYPRCSSSSNSQSELIPLVGSSLQHFNAYCGVHKLLQTFAVQVNSSSSRNTHPSNKQGSSLKNSAQRCVTPHFYAGWAYNHFGPLQNSTGSNMYKLMSCVYSD
;
A
#
# COMPACT_ATOMS: atom_id res chain seq x y z
N MET A 1 -62.64 0.35 -30.35
CA MET A 1 -62.61 1.77 -29.91
C MET A 1 -62.66 1.84 -28.39
N LYS A 2 -61.52 2.01 -27.71
CA LYS A 2 -61.41 2.52 -26.34
C LYS A 2 -60.02 3.16 -26.20
N LYS A 3 -59.99 4.49 -26.08
CA LYS A 3 -58.79 5.28 -25.82
C LYS A 3 -58.55 5.29 -24.31
N LEU A 4 -57.33 5.00 -23.87
CA LEU A 4 -56.85 5.37 -22.54
C LEU A 4 -55.78 6.46 -22.70
N ALA A 5 -56.05 7.61 -22.12
CA ALA A 5 -55.09 8.70 -21.95
C ALA A 5 -54.38 8.53 -20.60
N LEU A 6 -53.07 8.73 -20.60
CA LEU A 6 -52.21 8.73 -19.41
C LEU A 6 -51.76 10.17 -19.17
N PRO A 7 -51.84 10.73 -17.95
CA PRO A 7 -51.32 12.07 -17.68
C PRO A 7 -49.83 12.02 -17.32
N LEU A 8 -49.09 12.97 -17.89
CA LEU A 8 -47.69 13.27 -17.62
C LEU A 8 -47.61 14.01 -16.27
N LEU A 9 -46.91 13.44 -15.28
CA LEU A 9 -46.59 14.13 -14.02
C LEU A 9 -45.14 14.63 -14.10
N VAL A 10 -44.96 15.95 -14.21
CA VAL A 10 -43.67 16.63 -14.14
C VAL A 10 -43.38 16.94 -12.67
N LEU A 11 -42.38 16.28 -12.08
CA LEU A 11 -41.85 16.63 -10.76
C LEU A 11 -40.69 17.64 -10.92
N LEU A 12 -40.87 18.84 -10.38
CA LEU A 12 -39.79 19.81 -10.16
C LEU A 12 -38.89 19.30 -9.01
N LEU A 13 -37.61 19.10 -9.30
CA LEU A 13 -36.55 18.91 -8.30
C LEU A 13 -36.04 20.27 -7.83
N LEU A 14 -36.32 20.63 -6.57
CA LEU A 14 -35.63 21.68 -5.84
C LEU A 14 -34.33 21.10 -5.27
N SER A 15 -33.19 21.49 -5.83
CA SER A 15 -31.87 21.18 -5.28
C SER A 15 -31.56 22.09 -4.09
N GLN A 16 -31.60 21.55 -2.87
CA GLN A 16 -30.95 22.17 -1.73
C GLN A 16 -29.48 21.74 -1.72
N THR A 17 -28.58 22.68 -2.01
CA THR A 17 -27.14 22.50 -1.86
C THR A 17 -26.77 22.79 -0.41
N THR A 18 -26.53 21.76 0.39
CA THR A 18 -25.87 21.88 1.69
C THR A 18 -24.38 22.16 1.45
N SER A 19 -23.95 23.37 1.83
CA SER A 19 -22.56 23.82 1.76
C SER A 19 -21.76 23.20 2.92
N CYS A 20 -20.78 22.36 2.61
CA CYS A 20 -19.81 21.86 3.59
C CYS A 20 -18.86 23.00 3.98
N VAL A 21 -18.88 23.43 5.25
CA VAL A 21 -17.84 24.27 5.85
C VAL A 21 -16.99 23.37 6.75
N PRO A 22 -15.65 23.31 6.58
CA PRO A 22 -14.76 22.54 7.44
C PRO A 22 -14.81 22.99 8.91
N GLU A 23 -14.65 22.06 9.85
CA GLU A 23 -14.45 22.38 11.28
C GLU A 23 -13.21 23.27 11.45
N GLY A 24 -13.33 24.35 12.24
CA GLY A 24 -12.27 25.37 12.42
C GLY A 24 -12.32 26.55 11.45
N CYS A 25 -13.27 26.57 10.51
CA CYS A 25 -13.48 27.68 9.59
C CYS A 25 -14.88 28.29 9.76
N SER A 26 -14.96 29.61 9.74
CA SER A 26 -16.22 30.35 9.70
C SER A 26 -16.30 31.21 8.44
N LYS A 27 -17.51 31.56 7.98
CA LYS A 27 -17.66 32.56 6.92
C LYS A 27 -17.77 33.93 7.56
N ASP A 28 -17.00 34.88 7.06
CA ASP A 28 -17.14 36.28 7.46
C ASP A 28 -18.45 36.88 6.91
N ALA A 29 -18.73 38.13 7.28
CA ALA A 29 -19.92 38.85 6.83
C ALA A 29 -19.99 39.05 5.30
N SER A 30 -18.89 38.82 4.58
CA SER A 30 -18.80 38.89 3.12
C SER A 30 -18.95 37.51 2.46
N GLY A 31 -19.14 36.45 3.24
CA GLY A 31 -19.27 35.08 2.76
C GLY A 31 -17.94 34.39 2.46
N ASN A 32 -16.80 35.01 2.79
CA ASN A 32 -15.47 34.43 2.61
C ASN A 32 -15.15 33.48 3.76
N LEU A 33 -14.54 32.35 3.44
CA LEU A 33 -14.11 31.37 4.44
C LEU A 33 -12.84 31.88 5.15
N VAL A 34 -12.87 31.98 6.47
CA VAL A 34 -11.75 32.36 7.34
C VAL A 34 -11.52 31.22 8.33
N CYS A 35 -10.29 30.71 8.38
CA CYS A 35 -9.87 29.65 9.29
C CYS A 35 -8.80 30.21 10.23
N GLU A 36 -8.84 29.85 11.51
CA GLU A 36 -7.85 30.31 12.50
C GLU A 36 -6.53 29.53 12.34
N ASP A 37 -5.42 30.24 12.14
CA ASP A 37 -4.07 29.68 12.13
C ASP A 37 -3.50 29.70 13.56
N ASP A 38 -3.30 28.53 14.17
CA ASP A 38 -2.64 28.36 15.47
C ASP A 38 -1.11 28.55 15.34
N SER A 39 -0.68 29.79 15.08
CA SER A 39 0.74 30.16 15.17
C SER A 39 0.94 31.32 16.14
N SER A 40 1.02 30.99 17.45
CA SER A 40 1.64 31.88 18.42
C SER A 40 2.46 31.07 19.44
N GLY A 41 3.78 31.12 19.24
CA GLY A 41 4.80 30.60 20.15
C GLY A 41 6.09 31.37 19.92
N GLN A 42 6.24 32.50 20.63
CA GLN A 42 7.41 33.37 20.64
C GLN A 42 8.35 33.02 21.81
N ALA A 43 9.62 33.43 21.63
CA ALA A 43 10.74 33.54 22.57
C ALA A 43 11.60 32.28 22.78
N GLY A 44 12.94 32.34 22.78
CA GLY A 44 13.83 33.50 22.80
C GLY A 44 15.28 33.18 22.42
N GLU A 45 16.05 34.27 22.34
CA GLU A 45 17.45 34.43 21.94
C GLU A 45 18.47 33.62 22.77
N THR A 46 19.60 33.29 22.15
CA THR A 46 20.95 33.72 22.61
C THR A 46 21.96 33.65 21.46
N ASP A 47 22.65 34.79 21.26
CA ASP A 47 23.92 34.97 20.55
C ASP A 47 25.08 34.20 21.22
N ASP A 48 26.06 33.77 20.41
CA ASP A 48 27.52 33.93 20.62
C ASP A 48 28.25 33.23 19.45
N SER A 49 28.87 33.94 18.50
CA SER A 49 30.22 34.55 18.51
C SER A 49 31.37 33.57 18.20
N ASP A 50 32.06 33.86 17.08
CA ASP A 50 33.49 33.61 16.76
C ASP A 50 33.99 32.15 16.61
N SER A 51 34.97 31.76 15.78
CA SER A 51 36.00 32.42 14.95
C SER A 51 36.67 31.33 14.06
N GLU A 52 37.29 31.76 12.96
CA GLU A 52 38.53 31.31 12.26
C GLU A 52 39.00 29.82 12.42
N THR A 53 39.47 29.10 11.40
CA THR A 53 40.67 29.36 10.57
C THR A 53 40.75 28.40 9.38
N ASP A 54 41.51 28.83 8.37
CA ASP A 54 42.08 28.10 7.23
C ASP A 54 42.80 26.78 7.60
N ASP A 55 42.91 25.82 6.67
CA ASP A 55 44.22 25.47 6.08
C ASP A 55 44.09 24.50 4.89
N ASP A 56 44.91 24.76 3.88
CA ASP A 56 45.18 23.98 2.68
C ASP A 56 45.87 22.65 2.99
N SER A 57 45.76 21.64 2.11
CA SER A 57 46.90 20.83 1.66
C SER A 57 46.53 19.81 0.58
N GLN A 58 47.11 20.03 -0.59
CA GLN A 58 47.28 19.07 -1.68
C GLN A 58 48.30 17.98 -1.30
N SER A 59 48.16 16.76 -1.83
CA SER A 59 49.33 16.02 -2.31
C SER A 59 48.97 15.04 -3.43
N ASN A 60 49.52 15.32 -4.61
CA ASN A 60 49.69 14.38 -5.72
C ASN A 60 50.67 13.27 -5.34
N GLY A 61 50.51 12.11 -5.96
CA GLY A 61 51.49 11.02 -5.94
C GLY A 61 51.24 10.05 -7.10
N ASP A 62 51.79 10.40 -8.27
CA ASP A 62 52.08 9.47 -9.37
C ASP A 62 53.26 8.56 -8.96
N ASP A 63 53.22 7.26 -9.32
CA ASP A 63 54.14 6.68 -10.32
C ASP A 63 53.99 5.14 -10.48
N PRO A 64 54.47 4.57 -11.61
CA PRO A 64 54.03 3.30 -12.18
C PRO A 64 54.95 2.12 -11.86
N VAL A 65 54.43 0.90 -12.01
CA VAL A 65 55.24 -0.32 -12.11
C VAL A 65 54.82 -1.12 -13.33
N THR A 66 55.76 -1.23 -14.26
CA THR A 66 55.78 -2.10 -15.44
C THR A 66 56.53 -3.40 -15.16
N GLY A 67 56.12 -4.48 -15.83
CA GLY A 67 56.77 -5.80 -15.87
C GLY A 67 55.79 -6.88 -15.41
N ASP A 68 55.66 -8.05 -16.02
CA ASP A 68 56.52 -8.79 -16.94
C ASP A 68 55.69 -9.97 -17.50
N ASP A 69 56.20 -10.57 -18.55
CA ASP A 69 55.61 -11.51 -19.48
C ASP A 69 55.30 -12.91 -18.88
N GLY A 70 54.27 -13.58 -19.39
CA GLY A 70 53.97 -14.96 -19.03
C GLY A 70 52.87 -15.59 -19.87
N LEU A 71 53.28 -16.26 -20.94
CA LEU A 71 52.48 -17.07 -21.85
C LEU A 71 51.91 -18.35 -21.19
N ASP A 72 50.85 -18.85 -21.83
CA ASP A 72 50.28 -20.22 -21.79
C ASP A 72 49.29 -20.55 -20.66
N GLY A 73 48.01 -20.69 -21.04
CA GLY A 73 46.97 -21.24 -20.18
C GLY A 73 45.59 -21.22 -20.82
N GLU A 74 45.25 -22.33 -21.49
CA GLU A 74 43.94 -22.95 -21.70
C GLU A 74 42.67 -22.04 -21.63
N ASP A 75 41.89 -22.05 -22.73
CA ASP A 75 40.52 -21.51 -22.82
C ASP A 75 39.56 -22.22 -21.84
N ASP A 76 39.66 -21.90 -20.57
CA ASP A 76 38.60 -22.13 -19.60
C ASP A 76 37.59 -20.99 -19.73
N VAL A 77 36.40 -21.33 -20.22
CA VAL A 77 35.24 -20.44 -20.20
C VAL A 77 35.00 -20.08 -18.73
N VAL A 78 35.42 -18.87 -18.34
CA VAL A 78 35.12 -18.27 -17.04
C VAL A 78 33.61 -18.05 -16.99
N VAL A 79 32.89 -19.08 -16.56
CA VAL A 79 31.51 -18.97 -16.11
C VAL A 79 31.57 -18.14 -14.84
N THR A 80 31.44 -16.82 -14.98
CA THR A 80 31.25 -15.91 -13.85
C THR A 80 30.08 -16.47 -13.04
N PRO A 81 30.29 -16.97 -11.81
CA PRO A 81 29.20 -17.55 -11.04
C PRO A 81 28.20 -16.43 -10.79
N THR A 82 26.96 -16.63 -11.27
CA THR A 82 25.83 -15.79 -10.85
C THR A 82 25.86 -15.78 -9.32
N PRO A 83 26.03 -14.62 -8.67
CA PRO A 83 26.10 -14.57 -7.22
C PRO A 83 24.84 -15.21 -6.65
N THR A 84 25.01 -16.36 -6.01
CA THR A 84 23.96 -17.00 -5.24
C THR A 84 23.73 -16.09 -4.03
N PRO A 85 22.54 -15.51 -3.85
CA PRO A 85 22.28 -14.66 -2.70
C PRO A 85 22.53 -15.46 -1.41
N PRO A 86 23.12 -14.85 -0.37
CA PRO A 86 23.39 -15.52 0.90
C PRO A 86 22.10 -16.16 1.43
N SER A 87 22.14 -17.46 1.77
CA SER A 87 21.02 -18.08 2.46
C SER A 87 21.13 -17.74 3.94
N THR A 88 20.41 -16.70 4.36
CA THR A 88 20.14 -16.45 5.78
C THR A 88 18.65 -16.27 5.94
N ASP A 89 18.01 -17.31 6.47
CA ASP A 89 16.62 -17.37 6.90
C ASP A 89 16.43 -16.50 8.15
N LEU A 90 16.77 -15.22 8.05
CA LEU A 90 16.52 -14.23 9.08
C LEU A 90 15.07 -13.77 8.93
N SER A 91 14.19 -14.48 9.62
CA SER A 91 12.86 -13.96 9.91
C SER A 91 13.02 -12.79 10.88
N VAL A 92 12.75 -11.58 10.39
CA VAL A 92 12.95 -10.31 11.11
C VAL A 92 11.65 -9.53 11.23
N TRP A 93 10.52 -10.15 10.89
CA TRP A 93 9.24 -9.46 10.85
C TRP A 93 8.83 -8.87 12.20
N GLN A 94 9.27 -9.44 13.33
CA GLN A 94 9.02 -8.90 14.67
C GLN A 94 9.74 -7.57 14.89
N GLU A 95 11.03 -7.49 14.50
CA GLU A 95 11.79 -6.24 14.55
C GLU A 95 11.15 -5.17 13.67
N VAL A 96 10.73 -5.55 12.46
CA VAL A 96 9.99 -4.67 11.54
C VAL A 96 8.67 -4.22 12.18
N ALA A 97 7.94 -5.12 12.84
CA ALA A 97 6.67 -4.80 13.49
C ALA A 97 6.85 -3.82 14.66
N ASP A 98 7.88 -4.02 15.49
CA ASP A 98 8.18 -3.13 16.62
C ASP A 98 8.53 -1.71 16.13
N ASP A 99 9.47 -1.61 15.18
CA ASP A 99 9.88 -0.32 14.59
C ASP A 99 8.71 0.42 13.92
N VAL A 100 7.87 -0.31 13.18
CA VAL A 100 6.71 0.26 12.49
C VAL A 100 5.63 0.67 13.47
N ALA A 101 5.36 -0.12 14.51
CA ALA A 101 4.39 0.23 15.53
C ALA A 101 4.83 1.53 16.21
N ASP A 102 6.03 1.56 16.79
CA ASP A 102 6.52 2.69 17.56
C ASP A 102 6.58 3.98 16.72
N SER A 103 7.10 3.90 15.49
CA SER A 103 7.22 5.07 14.63
C SER A 103 5.87 5.59 14.13
N VAL A 104 4.96 4.72 13.68
CA VAL A 104 3.68 5.15 13.10
C VAL A 104 2.69 5.57 14.17
N ASP A 105 2.60 4.82 15.28
CA ASP A 105 1.71 5.16 16.40
C ASP A 105 2.08 6.52 17.01
N SER A 106 3.38 6.83 17.13
CA SER A 106 3.87 8.14 17.57
C SER A 106 3.37 9.29 16.69
N ILE A 107 3.43 9.15 15.36
CA ILE A 107 2.98 10.17 14.40
C ILE A 107 1.49 10.50 14.57
N PHE A 108 0.67 9.50 14.88
CA PHE A 108 -0.78 9.68 15.08
C PHE A 108 -1.17 9.94 16.53
N ASN A 109 -0.21 9.94 17.46
CA ASN A 109 -0.43 10.02 18.90
C ASN A 109 -1.52 9.04 19.37
N ASN A 110 -1.41 7.79 18.92
CA ASN A 110 -2.37 6.71 19.15
C ASN A 110 -1.64 5.36 19.11
N ASP A 111 -2.14 4.31 19.75
CA ASP A 111 -1.51 3.00 19.92
C ASP A 111 -2.18 1.87 19.10
N GLU A 112 -2.98 2.20 18.07
CA GLU A 112 -3.79 1.20 17.35
C GLU A 112 -2.99 0.06 16.72
N LEU A 113 -1.74 0.31 16.29
CA LEU A 113 -0.88 -0.74 15.75
C LEU A 113 -0.25 -1.60 16.85
N SER A 114 0.11 -1.00 17.97
CA SER A 114 0.79 -1.65 19.11
C SER A 114 -0.14 -2.32 20.13
N ILE A 115 -1.44 -1.99 20.14
CA ILE A 115 -2.43 -2.63 21.03
C ILE A 115 -2.45 -4.15 20.82
N ARG A 116 -2.30 -4.90 21.91
CA ARG A 116 -2.53 -6.35 21.95
C ARG A 116 -4.02 -6.66 21.95
N ARG A 117 -4.49 -7.38 20.93
CA ARG A 117 -5.91 -7.67 20.76
C ARG A 117 -6.31 -9.04 21.29
N SER A 118 -7.58 -9.13 21.71
CA SER A 118 -8.17 -10.39 22.16
C SER A 118 -8.54 -11.28 20.97
N PRO A 119 -8.23 -12.59 21.00
CA PRO A 119 -8.68 -13.53 19.98
C PRO A 119 -10.16 -13.91 20.13
N ALA A 120 -10.92 -13.34 21.09
CA ALA A 120 -12.31 -13.72 21.35
C ALA A 120 -13.26 -13.55 20.13
N SER A 121 -12.87 -12.75 19.14
CA SER A 121 -13.60 -12.59 17.87
C SER A 121 -12.69 -12.85 16.67
N SER A 122 -11.72 -13.76 16.83
CA SER A 122 -10.87 -14.23 15.74
C SER A 122 -11.63 -15.17 14.82
N SER A 123 -11.27 -15.15 13.54
CA SER A 123 -11.76 -16.08 12.52
C SER A 123 -10.73 -17.18 12.27
N LYS A 124 -11.12 -18.21 11.50
CA LYS A 124 -10.18 -19.24 11.03
C LYS A 124 -8.97 -18.64 10.31
N GLY A 125 -9.12 -17.48 9.66
CA GLY A 125 -8.04 -16.79 8.98
C GLY A 125 -6.97 -16.22 9.93
N ASP A 126 -7.27 -16.10 11.23
CA ASP A 126 -6.30 -15.59 12.19
C ASP A 126 -5.56 -16.73 12.92
N THR A 127 -6.25 -17.81 13.27
CA THR A 127 -5.75 -18.82 14.22
C THR A 127 -4.95 -19.97 13.58
N CYS A 128 -4.55 -19.83 12.32
CA CYS A 128 -3.97 -20.91 11.50
C CYS A 128 -2.51 -20.66 11.10
N HIS A 129 -1.92 -19.55 11.60
CA HIS A 129 -0.52 -19.18 11.42
C HIS A 129 0.23 -19.50 12.70
N ASP A 130 1.20 -20.41 12.63
CA ASP A 130 1.98 -20.80 13.81
C ASP A 130 2.94 -19.68 14.23
N GLU A 131 3.45 -18.95 13.25
CA GLU A 131 4.37 -17.82 13.38
C GLU A 131 3.74 -16.61 14.08
N LEU A 132 2.42 -16.43 13.94
CA LEU A 132 1.66 -15.36 14.59
C LEU A 132 1.02 -15.78 15.91
N GLN A 133 1.24 -17.01 16.40
CA GLN A 133 0.69 -17.43 17.69
C GLN A 133 1.24 -16.57 18.83
N GLY A 134 0.36 -15.96 19.61
CA GLY A 134 0.72 -15.05 20.72
C GLY A 134 1.09 -13.62 20.29
N ASN A 135 1.20 -13.37 18.98
CA ASN A 135 1.45 -12.06 18.39
C ASN A 135 0.12 -11.49 17.91
N THR A 136 -0.50 -10.64 18.74
CA THR A 136 -1.88 -10.18 18.54
C THR A 136 -1.99 -8.70 18.23
N ARG A 137 -0.88 -8.04 17.87
CA ARG A 137 -0.89 -6.64 17.43
C ARG A 137 -1.15 -6.56 15.94
N PHE A 138 -1.69 -5.45 15.48
CA PHE A 138 -1.85 -5.22 14.03
C PHE A 138 -0.49 -5.04 13.34
N ALA A 139 0.48 -4.44 14.02
CA ALA A 139 1.85 -4.35 13.53
C ALA A 139 2.47 -5.73 13.24
N ASP A 140 2.20 -6.73 14.10
CA ASP A 140 2.71 -8.09 13.93
C ASP A 140 2.22 -8.71 12.61
N ALA A 141 0.91 -8.60 12.35
CA ALA A 141 0.31 -9.09 11.12
C ALA A 141 0.86 -8.36 9.88
N ILE A 142 1.02 -7.02 9.95
CA ILE A 142 1.59 -6.23 8.85
C ILE A 142 3.04 -6.65 8.59
N GLY A 143 3.89 -6.70 9.62
CA GLY A 143 5.29 -7.09 9.51
C GLY A 143 5.45 -8.48 8.91
N PHE A 144 4.69 -9.46 9.42
CA PHE A 144 4.72 -10.84 8.92
C PHE A 144 4.36 -10.91 7.43
N PHE A 145 3.26 -10.28 7.00
CA PHE A 145 2.85 -10.34 5.60
C PHE A 145 3.70 -9.46 4.67
N VAL A 146 4.37 -8.42 5.17
CA VAL A 146 5.42 -7.71 4.41
C VAL A 146 6.61 -8.63 4.16
N GLU A 147 7.04 -9.40 5.17
CA GLU A 147 8.12 -10.38 5.01
C GLU A 147 7.73 -11.48 4.01
N GLU A 148 6.56 -12.10 4.19
CA GLU A 148 6.09 -13.18 3.34
C GLU A 148 5.90 -12.74 1.88
N LEU A 149 5.34 -11.55 1.65
CA LEU A 149 5.06 -11.03 0.30
C LEU A 149 6.27 -10.28 -0.31
N SER A 150 7.41 -10.27 0.37
CA SER A 150 8.71 -9.93 -0.23
C SER A 150 9.28 -11.09 -1.06
N LYS A 151 8.78 -12.32 -0.87
CA LYS A 151 9.15 -13.49 -1.69
C LYS A 151 8.45 -13.43 -3.06
N LYS A 152 9.20 -13.70 -4.14
CA LYS A 152 8.69 -13.73 -5.53
C LYS A 152 7.59 -14.78 -5.68
N GLN A 153 6.52 -14.42 -6.39
CA GLN A 153 5.40 -15.31 -6.63
C GLN A 153 4.57 -14.93 -7.85
N LYS A 154 3.94 -15.92 -8.47
CA LYS A 154 2.92 -15.71 -9.51
C LYS A 154 1.58 -15.36 -8.87
N VAL A 155 1.21 -14.09 -8.89
CA VAL A 155 0.00 -13.61 -8.23
C VAL A 155 -1.27 -14.06 -8.95
N GLN A 156 -2.26 -14.56 -8.20
CA GLN A 156 -3.56 -15.00 -8.68
C GLN A 156 -4.47 -13.81 -9.02
N VAL A 157 -4.47 -13.41 -10.30
CA VAL A 157 -5.38 -12.39 -10.85
C VAL A 157 -6.20 -12.91 -12.04
N GLN A 158 -6.25 -14.21 -12.29
CA GLN A 158 -6.97 -14.81 -13.42
C GLN A 158 -8.45 -14.43 -13.51
N GLY A 159 -9.12 -14.22 -12.36
CA GLY A 159 -10.52 -13.81 -12.32
C GLY A 159 -10.76 -12.38 -12.82
N ILE A 160 -9.71 -11.56 -12.86
CA ILE A 160 -9.74 -10.15 -13.29
C ILE A 160 -8.83 -9.88 -14.50
N ALA A 161 -8.02 -10.84 -14.92
CA ALA A 161 -7.05 -10.72 -16.00
C ALA A 161 -7.63 -10.16 -17.31
N PRO A 162 -8.85 -10.55 -17.76
CA PRO A 162 -9.44 -9.98 -18.97
C PRO A 162 -9.65 -8.47 -18.91
N TYR A 163 -9.94 -7.89 -17.74
CA TYR A 163 -10.14 -6.44 -17.58
C TYR A 163 -8.84 -5.64 -17.78
N TYR A 164 -7.70 -6.30 -17.65
CA TYR A 164 -6.37 -5.70 -17.71
C TYR A 164 -5.54 -6.19 -18.91
N ASN A 165 -6.16 -6.84 -19.90
CA ASN A 165 -5.48 -7.40 -21.08
C ASN A 165 -4.29 -8.32 -20.72
N MET A 166 -4.49 -9.15 -19.71
CA MET A 166 -3.54 -10.16 -19.26
C MET A 166 -3.98 -11.55 -19.74
N SER A 167 -3.01 -12.47 -19.85
CA SER A 167 -3.28 -13.89 -20.10
C SER A 167 -4.22 -14.46 -19.02
N SER A 168 -5.15 -15.34 -19.40
CA SER A 168 -5.99 -16.08 -18.45
C SER A 168 -5.23 -17.22 -17.75
N ASN A 169 -4.02 -17.55 -18.21
CA ASN A 169 -3.17 -18.60 -17.64
C ASN A 169 -2.17 -18.01 -16.63
N PRO A 170 -2.35 -18.21 -15.31
CA PRO A 170 -1.44 -17.69 -14.29
C PRO A 170 0.01 -18.17 -14.45
N ASN A 171 0.22 -19.34 -15.06
CA ASN A 171 1.56 -19.89 -15.24
C ASN A 171 2.41 -19.06 -16.22
N SER A 172 1.78 -18.23 -17.05
CA SER A 172 2.45 -17.30 -17.97
C SER A 172 2.87 -15.98 -17.33
N TYR A 173 2.51 -15.74 -16.06
CA TYR A 173 2.85 -14.49 -15.38
C TYR A 173 4.30 -14.47 -14.91
N GLU A 174 4.91 -13.30 -15.07
CA GLU A 174 6.12 -12.88 -14.35
C GLU A 174 5.84 -12.85 -12.85
N GLU A 175 6.82 -13.29 -12.08
CA GLU A 175 6.73 -13.30 -10.63
C GLU A 175 6.93 -11.90 -10.05
N VAL A 176 6.06 -11.51 -9.13
CA VAL A 176 6.17 -10.22 -8.44
C VAL A 176 6.33 -10.44 -6.94
N SER A 177 6.94 -9.46 -6.28
CA SER A 177 6.96 -9.32 -4.83
C SER A 177 7.13 -7.84 -4.49
N LEU A 178 7.16 -7.53 -3.19
CA LEU A 178 7.50 -6.20 -2.71
C LEU A 178 8.91 -5.73 -3.09
N VAL A 179 9.81 -6.65 -3.49
CA VAL A 179 11.22 -6.34 -3.79
C VAL A 179 11.65 -6.70 -5.21
N SER A 180 10.80 -7.37 -5.99
CA SER A 180 11.26 -8.00 -7.23
C SER A 180 11.54 -7.03 -8.38
N HIS A 181 10.84 -5.89 -8.43
CA HIS A 181 10.97 -4.87 -9.47
C HIS A 181 11.32 -3.51 -8.87
N ASN A 182 12.00 -2.66 -9.64
CA ASN A 182 12.16 -1.26 -9.25
C ASN A 182 10.81 -0.54 -9.20
N LEU A 183 10.67 0.40 -8.28
CA LEU A 183 9.59 1.37 -8.30
C LEU A 183 9.87 2.43 -9.37
N CYS A 184 8.84 2.78 -10.16
CA CYS A 184 8.94 3.85 -11.13
C CYS A 184 8.98 5.21 -10.44
N SER A 185 9.90 6.07 -10.86
CA SER A 185 9.79 7.50 -10.56
C SER A 185 8.54 8.08 -11.24
N VAL A 186 7.87 8.97 -10.52
CA VAL A 186 6.62 9.61 -10.94
C VAL A 186 6.82 11.10 -11.17
N THR A 187 6.09 11.64 -12.15
CA THR A 187 6.02 13.08 -12.42
C THR A 187 4.56 13.50 -12.53
N SER A 188 4.28 14.79 -12.56
CA SER A 188 2.91 15.27 -12.83
C SER A 188 2.36 14.69 -14.14
N SER A 189 3.22 14.52 -15.16
CA SER A 189 2.83 13.96 -16.45
C SER A 189 2.57 12.46 -16.39
N SER A 190 3.42 11.68 -15.69
CA SER A 190 3.18 10.24 -15.57
C SER A 190 1.96 9.97 -14.70
N LEU A 191 1.76 10.71 -13.61
CA LEU A 191 0.60 10.59 -12.73
C LEU A 191 -0.71 10.99 -13.43
N SER A 192 -0.71 11.97 -14.33
CA SER A 192 -1.92 12.27 -15.13
C SER A 192 -2.38 11.10 -16.01
N GLN A 193 -1.49 10.13 -16.28
CA GLN A 193 -1.79 8.91 -17.03
C GLN A 193 -2.10 7.72 -16.13
N THR A 194 -1.79 7.78 -14.83
CA THR A 194 -1.97 6.64 -13.90
C THR A 194 -2.98 6.91 -12.80
N ILE A 195 -3.27 8.16 -12.43
CA ILE A 195 -4.29 8.54 -11.43
C ILE A 195 -5.18 9.69 -11.93
N LYS A 196 -6.33 9.89 -11.29
CA LYS A 196 -7.31 10.94 -11.69
C LYS A 196 -7.00 12.32 -11.11
N LYS A 197 -6.49 12.38 -9.88
CA LYS A 197 -6.19 13.62 -9.17
C LYS A 197 -4.69 13.73 -8.96
N VAL A 198 -4.02 14.47 -9.83
CA VAL A 198 -2.57 14.65 -9.76
C VAL A 198 -2.23 15.52 -8.55
N PRO A 199 -1.39 15.05 -7.61
CA PRO A 199 -1.01 15.83 -6.45
C PRO A 199 0.05 16.90 -6.79
N GLY A 200 0.30 17.82 -5.85
CA GLY A 200 1.32 18.86 -6.00
C GLY A 200 2.75 18.34 -5.95
N SER A 201 3.71 19.22 -6.23
CA SER A 201 5.15 18.91 -6.31
C SER A 201 5.70 18.29 -5.03
N THR A 202 5.30 18.76 -3.85
CA THR A 202 5.74 18.21 -2.56
C THR A 202 5.37 16.74 -2.41
N THR A 203 4.12 16.37 -2.71
CA THR A 203 3.68 14.97 -2.67
C THR A 203 4.41 14.11 -3.70
N ILE A 204 4.66 14.65 -4.90
CA ILE A 204 5.42 13.97 -5.94
C ILE A 204 6.87 13.72 -5.48
N ALA A 205 7.48 14.70 -4.81
CA ALA A 205 8.81 14.57 -4.24
C ALA A 205 8.87 13.46 -3.18
N LEU A 206 7.90 13.39 -2.27
CA LEU A 206 7.82 12.31 -1.27
C LEU A 206 7.60 10.94 -1.92
N ALA A 207 6.74 10.84 -2.94
CA ALA A 207 6.53 9.59 -3.68
C ALA A 207 7.79 9.13 -4.42
N ASN A 208 8.56 10.07 -4.96
CA ASN A 208 9.86 9.78 -5.59
C ASN A 208 10.93 9.42 -4.55
N ARG A 209 10.94 10.06 -3.37
CA ARG A 209 11.78 9.65 -2.24
C ARG A 209 11.50 8.19 -1.88
N PHE A 210 10.22 7.82 -1.78
CA PHE A 210 9.79 6.44 -1.52
C PHE A 210 10.33 5.46 -2.56
N ALA A 211 10.19 5.79 -3.85
CA ALA A 211 10.70 4.98 -4.94
C ALA A 211 12.23 4.88 -4.93
N ASN A 212 12.93 5.97 -4.65
CA ASN A 212 14.40 6.01 -4.64
C ASN A 212 14.97 5.20 -3.48
N ASP A 213 14.44 5.36 -2.26
CA ASP A 213 14.87 4.60 -1.08
C ASP A 213 14.64 3.10 -1.31
N HIS A 214 13.45 2.73 -1.78
CA HIS A 214 13.14 1.35 -2.17
C HIS A 214 14.15 0.79 -3.17
N ASN A 215 14.41 1.52 -4.26
CA ASN A 215 15.29 1.06 -5.32
C ASN A 215 16.74 0.92 -4.85
N ARG A 216 17.20 1.83 -3.97
CA ARG A 216 18.51 1.77 -3.33
C ARG A 216 18.63 0.52 -2.45
N TYR A 217 17.69 0.30 -1.53
CA TYR A 217 17.69 -0.89 -0.66
C TYR A 217 17.63 -2.18 -1.48
N ARG A 218 16.79 -2.20 -2.51
CA ARG A 218 16.70 -3.33 -3.44
C ARG A 218 18.02 -3.62 -4.13
N GLU A 219 18.71 -2.60 -4.65
CA GLU A 219 20.00 -2.76 -5.32
C GLU A 219 21.07 -3.29 -4.37
N LEU A 220 21.18 -2.73 -3.17
CA LEU A 220 22.10 -3.21 -2.12
C LEU A 220 21.83 -4.67 -1.76
N TYR A 221 20.55 -5.03 -1.56
CA TYR A 221 20.15 -6.41 -1.29
C TYR A 221 20.52 -7.37 -2.42
N LEU A 222 20.29 -6.98 -3.68
CA LEU A 222 20.68 -7.79 -4.83
C LEU A 222 22.20 -7.94 -4.98
N ASN A 223 22.97 -7.02 -4.39
CA ASN A 223 24.43 -7.08 -4.31
C ASN A 223 24.94 -7.81 -3.05
N GLY A 224 24.05 -8.42 -2.26
CA GLY A 224 24.39 -9.31 -1.14
C GLY A 224 24.19 -8.71 0.25
N ASP A 225 23.81 -7.43 0.37
CA ASP A 225 23.58 -6.77 1.66
C ASP A 225 22.25 -7.22 2.30
N GLN A 226 22.35 -8.01 3.37
CA GLN A 226 21.15 -8.52 4.08
C GLN A 226 20.48 -7.45 4.94
N GLU A 227 21.21 -6.46 5.45
CA GLU A 227 20.62 -5.37 6.23
C GLU A 227 19.72 -4.51 5.34
N ALA A 228 20.11 -4.32 4.07
CA ALA A 228 19.26 -3.65 3.09
C ALA A 228 17.90 -4.34 2.87
N LEU A 229 17.80 -5.67 3.06
CA LEU A 229 16.49 -6.35 3.03
C LEU A 229 15.64 -6.01 4.26
N VAL A 230 16.25 -5.88 5.43
CA VAL A 230 15.56 -5.45 6.66
C VAL A 230 15.04 -4.03 6.47
N ASP A 231 15.87 -3.11 5.95
CA ASP A 231 15.46 -1.74 5.64
C ASP A 231 14.31 -1.70 4.63
N LEU A 232 14.35 -2.54 3.59
CA LEU A 232 13.28 -2.63 2.60
C LEU A 232 11.96 -3.11 3.25
N LYS A 233 12.03 -4.08 4.17
CA LYS A 233 10.86 -4.54 4.94
C LYS A 233 10.34 -3.46 5.88
N LYS A 234 11.20 -2.73 6.60
CA LYS A 234 10.81 -1.55 7.43
C LYS A 234 10.14 -0.48 6.58
N HIS A 235 10.69 -0.19 5.40
CA HIS A 235 10.16 0.78 4.45
C HIS A 235 8.73 0.44 4.00
N TRP A 236 8.48 -0.81 3.60
CA TRP A 236 7.13 -1.27 3.28
C TRP A 236 6.22 -1.38 4.51
N GLY A 237 6.76 -1.83 5.64
CA GLY A 237 6.03 -1.92 6.90
C GLY A 237 5.48 -0.56 7.33
N LYS A 238 6.31 0.48 7.32
CA LYS A 238 5.91 1.87 7.64
C LYS A 238 4.87 2.36 6.64
N PHE A 239 5.04 2.08 5.35
CA PHE A 239 4.02 2.37 4.33
C PHE A 239 2.66 1.73 4.64
N PHE A 240 2.62 0.44 5.00
CA PHE A 240 1.37 -0.25 5.30
C PHE A 240 0.77 0.17 6.66
N GLY A 241 1.59 0.48 7.66
CA GLY A 241 1.16 1.09 8.91
C GLY A 241 0.48 2.44 8.67
N CYS A 242 1.16 3.37 7.99
CA CYS A 242 0.59 4.66 7.61
C CYS A 242 -0.67 4.55 6.73
N LEU A 243 -0.69 3.57 5.81
CA LEU A 243 -1.86 3.30 4.97
C LEU A 243 -3.05 2.83 5.82
N SER A 244 -2.83 1.96 6.82
CA SER A 244 -3.88 1.48 7.70
C SER A 244 -4.54 2.62 8.51
N TYR A 245 -3.75 3.57 9.01
CA TYR A 245 -4.26 4.79 9.66
C TYR A 245 -5.04 5.70 8.71
N SER A 246 -4.51 5.87 7.49
CA SER A 246 -5.13 6.70 6.44
C SER A 246 -6.46 6.12 5.96
N GLU A 247 -6.60 4.80 5.94
CA GLU A 247 -7.81 4.10 5.50
C GLU A 247 -8.81 3.91 6.65
N SER A 248 -8.34 3.55 7.85
CA SER A 248 -9.23 2.98 8.85
C SER A 248 -8.95 3.29 10.32
N LEU A 249 -7.71 3.12 10.82
CA LEU A 249 -7.49 2.99 12.27
C LEU A 249 -7.94 4.21 13.06
N SER A 250 -7.71 5.42 12.52
CA SER A 250 -8.15 6.70 13.10
C SER A 250 -9.66 6.83 13.38
N THR A 251 -10.49 5.97 12.78
CA THR A 251 -11.96 6.05 12.87
C THR A 251 -12.63 4.71 13.15
N ALA A 252 -11.85 3.69 13.54
CA ALA A 252 -12.33 2.32 13.68
C ALA A 252 -13.35 2.15 14.80
N ASP A 253 -13.16 2.84 15.93
CA ASP A 253 -13.97 2.70 17.15
C ASP A 253 -14.95 3.84 17.38
N THR A 254 -15.44 4.42 16.29
CA THR A 254 -16.49 5.45 16.28
C THR A 254 -17.89 4.85 16.36
N SER A 255 -18.86 5.62 16.90
CA SER A 255 -20.27 5.20 16.98
C SER A 255 -20.88 4.86 15.62
N SER A 256 -20.46 5.56 14.55
CA SER A 256 -20.85 5.29 13.17
C SER A 256 -20.35 3.92 12.71
N SER A 257 -19.08 3.60 12.96
CA SER A 257 -18.48 2.29 12.66
C SER A 257 -19.24 1.15 13.36
N TYR A 258 -19.54 1.30 14.66
CA TYR A 258 -20.37 0.33 15.38
C TYR A 258 -21.80 0.22 14.81
N SER A 259 -22.38 1.32 14.36
CA SER A 259 -23.72 1.32 13.76
C SER A 259 -23.75 0.58 12.43
N VAL A 260 -22.74 0.76 11.57
CA VAL A 260 -22.60 0.02 10.32
C VAL A 260 -22.41 -1.47 10.60
N ALA A 261 -21.58 -1.83 11.58
CA ALA A 261 -21.40 -3.23 11.96
C ALA A 261 -22.71 -3.89 12.45
N ARG A 262 -23.51 -3.20 13.27
CA ARG A 262 -24.83 -3.72 13.70
C ARG A 262 -25.82 -3.90 12.54
N LYS A 263 -25.72 -3.06 11.50
CA LYS A 263 -26.60 -3.13 10.33
C LYS A 263 -26.26 -4.31 9.41
N TYR A 264 -24.98 -4.64 9.25
CA TYR A 264 -24.51 -5.63 8.27
C TYR A 264 -24.02 -6.95 8.87
N GLY A 265 -23.59 -6.94 10.13
CA GLY A 265 -23.05 -8.12 10.80
C GLY A 265 -24.07 -9.26 10.86
N PRO A 266 -23.65 -10.52 10.69
CA PRO A 266 -24.53 -11.65 10.90
C PRO A 266 -25.02 -11.71 12.36
N SER A 267 -26.10 -12.46 12.60
CA SER A 267 -26.63 -12.62 13.96
C SER A 267 -25.55 -13.10 14.94
N GLY A 268 -25.44 -12.43 16.08
CA GLY A 268 -24.43 -12.72 17.10
C GLY A 268 -23.04 -12.14 16.84
N TYR A 269 -22.79 -11.49 15.69
CA TYR A 269 -21.53 -10.81 15.45
C TYR A 269 -21.41 -9.53 16.27
N SER A 270 -20.36 -9.45 17.07
CA SER A 270 -19.94 -8.23 17.75
C SER A 270 -18.71 -7.67 17.06
N LYS A 271 -18.75 -6.39 16.70
CA LYS A 271 -17.62 -5.67 16.10
C LYS A 271 -16.45 -5.64 17.09
N PRO A 272 -15.26 -6.17 16.74
CA PRO A 272 -14.07 -6.00 17.57
C PRO A 272 -13.57 -4.54 17.59
N SER A 273 -12.84 -4.16 18.63
CA SER A 273 -12.10 -2.88 18.65
C SER A 273 -11.02 -2.86 17.56
N GLY A 274 -10.73 -1.67 17.01
CA GLY A 274 -9.76 -1.44 15.93
C GLY A 274 -10.22 -1.88 14.54
N VAL A 275 -11.39 -2.50 14.41
CA VAL A 275 -11.93 -2.96 13.12
C VAL A 275 -12.96 -1.97 12.58
N LYS A 276 -12.59 -1.11 11.63
CA LYS A 276 -13.53 -0.14 11.03
C LYS A 276 -14.57 -0.81 10.14
N PHE A 277 -15.83 -0.44 10.31
CA PHE A 277 -16.92 -0.70 9.36
C PHE A 277 -17.36 0.63 8.75
N TYR A 278 -17.41 0.70 7.42
CA TYR A 278 -17.70 1.94 6.70
C TYR A 278 -18.65 1.69 5.53
N GLU A 279 -19.64 2.56 5.34
CA GLU A 279 -20.43 2.63 4.12
C GLU A 279 -19.92 3.79 3.25
N ASP A 280 -19.38 3.47 2.07
CA ASP A 280 -19.04 4.48 1.07
C ASP A 280 -20.33 4.96 0.36
N PRO A 281 -20.76 6.22 0.57
CA PRO A 281 -21.99 6.74 0.00
C PRO A 281 -21.93 6.90 -1.52
N TYR A 282 -20.74 6.82 -2.13
CA TYR A 282 -20.55 6.97 -3.57
C TYR A 282 -20.52 5.65 -4.33
N GLN A 283 -20.58 4.52 -3.61
CA GLN A 283 -20.63 3.18 -4.21
C GLN A 283 -22.07 2.67 -4.27
N ASP A 284 -22.32 1.76 -5.20
CA ASP A 284 -23.60 1.07 -5.25
C ASP A 284 -23.85 0.21 -4.01
N ALA A 285 -25.10 -0.22 -3.82
CA ALA A 285 -25.51 -0.97 -2.65
C ALA A 285 -24.71 -2.27 -2.43
N ALA A 286 -24.15 -2.84 -3.49
CA ALA A 286 -23.43 -4.09 -3.46
C ALA A 286 -21.91 -3.90 -3.23
N SER A 287 -21.39 -2.67 -3.27
CA SER A 287 -19.98 -2.36 -3.04
C SER A 287 -19.71 -1.28 -1.98
N LYS A 288 -20.76 -0.71 -1.38
CA LYS A 288 -20.62 0.33 -0.35
C LYS A 288 -20.01 -0.11 0.97
N LEU A 289 -20.19 -1.35 1.41
CA LEU A 289 -19.68 -1.79 2.70
C LEU A 289 -18.18 -2.09 2.60
N ASN A 290 -17.36 -1.48 3.48
CA ASN A 290 -15.93 -1.70 3.59
C ASN A 290 -15.54 -2.00 5.04
N ILE A 291 -14.63 -2.95 5.24
CA ILE A 291 -14.27 -3.49 6.57
C ILE A 291 -12.76 -3.59 6.76
N GLY A 292 -12.32 -3.25 7.97
CA GLY A 292 -10.99 -3.58 8.52
C GLY A 292 -9.87 -2.62 8.11
N MET A 293 -8.63 -3.00 8.41
CA MET A 293 -7.44 -2.12 8.30
C MET A 293 -7.26 -1.50 6.91
N PHE A 294 -7.54 -2.31 5.88
CA PHE A 294 -7.33 -2.00 4.48
C PHE A 294 -8.64 -1.96 3.67
N GLN A 295 -9.76 -1.68 4.37
CA GLN A 295 -11.09 -1.35 3.82
C GLN A 295 -11.52 -2.25 2.66
N PHE A 296 -11.84 -3.51 2.97
CA PHE A 296 -12.29 -4.49 1.98
C PHE A 296 -13.80 -4.64 1.93
N THR A 297 -14.34 -4.81 0.72
CA THR A 297 -15.75 -5.12 0.51
C THR A 297 -16.02 -6.62 0.71
N PRO A 298 -16.89 -7.02 1.65
CA PRO A 298 -17.21 -8.43 1.91
C PRO A 298 -18.19 -8.99 0.85
N ARG A 299 -17.77 -8.97 -0.42
CA ARG A 299 -18.53 -9.48 -1.56
C ARG A 299 -17.64 -10.37 -2.42
N TYR A 300 -17.94 -11.67 -2.47
CA TYR A 300 -17.11 -12.65 -3.17
C TYR A 300 -16.97 -12.39 -4.68
N SER A 301 -17.95 -11.76 -5.32
CA SER A 301 -17.83 -11.36 -6.74
C SER A 301 -17.04 -10.06 -6.94
N GLY A 302 -16.60 -9.42 -5.86
CA GLY A 302 -15.90 -8.14 -5.85
C GLY A 302 -14.39 -8.28 -5.70
N ASN A 303 -13.77 -7.24 -5.15
CA ASN A 303 -12.32 -7.12 -5.03
C ASN A 303 -11.67 -8.00 -3.95
N ILE A 304 -12.45 -8.78 -3.20
CA ILE A 304 -11.91 -9.76 -2.25
C ILE A 304 -11.59 -11.09 -2.92
N ASN A 305 -12.21 -11.40 -4.07
CA ASN A 305 -12.08 -12.72 -4.72
C ASN A 305 -10.64 -13.12 -5.02
N PRO A 306 -9.84 -12.27 -5.68
CA PRO A 306 -8.47 -12.62 -6.02
C PRO A 306 -7.63 -12.80 -4.76
N CYS A 307 -7.91 -12.05 -3.69
CA CYS A 307 -7.25 -12.26 -2.41
C CYS A 307 -7.62 -13.61 -1.77
N ILE A 308 -8.90 -13.97 -1.68
CA ILE A 308 -9.32 -15.27 -1.10
C ILE A 308 -8.68 -16.44 -1.85
N LYS A 309 -8.67 -16.38 -3.19
CA LYS A 309 -8.05 -17.43 -4.01
C LYS A 309 -6.56 -17.56 -3.75
N GLN A 310 -5.87 -16.43 -3.63
CA GLN A 310 -4.47 -16.42 -3.29
C GLN A 310 -4.24 -16.93 -1.86
N TRP A 311 -4.97 -16.43 -0.88
CA TRP A 311 -4.88 -16.87 0.52
C TRP A 311 -5.04 -18.38 0.66
N ASN A 312 -6.05 -18.96 -0.01
CA ASN A 312 -6.29 -20.40 0.04
C ASN A 312 -5.15 -21.22 -0.60
N ARG A 313 -4.42 -20.63 -1.55
CA ARG A 313 -3.27 -21.26 -2.20
C ARG A 313 -2.04 -21.20 -1.31
N ASP A 314 -1.74 -20.01 -0.78
CA ASP A 314 -0.53 -19.76 0.01
C ASP A 314 -0.66 -20.36 1.41
N TYR A 315 -1.86 -20.36 1.98
CA TYR A 315 -2.16 -20.91 3.31
C TYR A 315 -3.31 -21.93 3.28
N PRO A 316 -3.10 -23.15 2.77
CA PRO A 316 -4.15 -24.17 2.67
C PRO A 316 -4.79 -24.55 4.01
N ARG A 317 -4.01 -24.53 5.11
CA ARG A 317 -4.51 -24.74 6.48
C ARG A 317 -5.49 -23.64 6.93
N CYS A 318 -5.27 -22.43 6.43
CA CYS A 318 -6.09 -21.24 6.66
C CYS A 318 -7.23 -21.08 5.65
N SER A 319 -7.41 -22.04 4.73
CA SER A 319 -8.33 -21.88 3.61
C SER A 319 -9.76 -21.57 4.08
N SER A 320 -10.39 -20.66 3.34
CA SER A 320 -11.76 -20.23 3.55
C SER A 320 -12.59 -20.48 2.30
N SER A 321 -13.75 -21.10 2.49
CA SER A 321 -14.80 -21.23 1.47
C SER A 321 -15.82 -20.09 1.51
N SER A 322 -15.59 -19.07 2.36
CA SER A 322 -16.51 -17.93 2.54
C SER A 322 -16.82 -17.27 1.21
N ASN A 323 -18.09 -17.31 0.82
CA ASN A 323 -18.55 -16.74 -0.44
C ASN A 323 -19.78 -15.83 -0.26
N SER A 324 -20.47 -15.94 0.87
CA SER A 324 -21.56 -15.04 1.25
C SER A 324 -21.05 -13.85 2.06
N GLN A 325 -21.79 -12.73 2.04
CA GLN A 325 -21.44 -11.56 2.84
C GLN A 325 -21.37 -11.88 4.34
N SER A 326 -22.29 -12.70 4.85
CA SER A 326 -22.30 -13.14 6.25
C SER A 326 -21.08 -13.96 6.67
N GLU A 327 -20.48 -14.72 5.75
CA GLU A 327 -19.26 -15.48 6.03
C GLU A 327 -17.99 -14.64 5.83
N LEU A 328 -18.05 -13.64 4.94
CA LEU A 328 -16.92 -12.75 4.66
C LEU A 328 -16.75 -11.69 5.73
N ILE A 329 -17.83 -11.22 6.37
CA ILE A 329 -17.75 -10.22 7.45
C ILE A 329 -16.87 -10.70 8.62
N PRO A 330 -17.07 -11.89 9.20
CA PRO A 330 -16.19 -12.38 10.27
C PRO A 330 -14.74 -12.59 9.82
N LEU A 331 -14.52 -13.00 8.57
CA LEU A 331 -13.18 -13.21 8.03
C LEU A 331 -12.40 -11.89 7.88
N VAL A 332 -13.04 -10.88 7.28
CA VAL A 332 -12.42 -9.57 7.00
C VAL A 332 -12.43 -8.66 8.23
N GLY A 333 -13.44 -8.80 9.08
CA GLY A 333 -13.68 -8.03 10.30
C GLY A 333 -13.26 -8.78 11.58
N SER A 334 -12.29 -9.67 11.44
CA SER A 334 -11.75 -10.49 12.54
C SER A 334 -10.93 -9.65 13.53
N SER A 335 -10.85 -10.02 14.81
CA SER A 335 -10.18 -9.18 15.82
C SER A 335 -8.66 -9.06 15.64
N LEU A 336 -7.98 -10.05 15.06
CA LEU A 336 -6.53 -9.99 14.81
C LEU A 336 -6.20 -9.48 13.40
N GLN A 337 -7.21 -9.40 12.51
CA GLN A 337 -7.08 -8.85 11.16
C GLN A 337 -5.99 -9.52 10.28
N HIS A 338 -5.59 -10.78 10.52
CA HIS A 338 -4.51 -11.42 9.75
C HIS A 338 -4.87 -11.51 8.26
N PHE A 339 -6.06 -12.02 7.96
CA PHE A 339 -6.57 -12.07 6.59
C PHE A 339 -6.63 -10.68 5.94
N ASN A 340 -7.03 -9.65 6.70
CA ASN A 340 -7.11 -8.28 6.21
C ASN A 340 -5.72 -7.70 5.90
N ALA A 341 -4.76 -7.91 6.79
CA ALA A 341 -3.36 -7.51 6.63
C ALA A 341 -2.75 -8.15 5.37
N TYR A 342 -2.88 -9.47 5.24
CA TYR A 342 -2.45 -10.19 4.06
C TYR A 342 -3.08 -9.62 2.78
N CYS A 343 -4.40 -9.48 2.75
CA CYS A 343 -5.07 -8.94 1.56
C CYS A 343 -4.61 -7.52 1.26
N GLY A 344 -4.35 -6.71 2.29
CA GLY A 344 -3.88 -5.34 2.16
C GLY A 344 -2.57 -5.26 1.39
N VAL A 345 -1.57 -6.01 1.86
CA VAL A 345 -0.25 -6.11 1.23
C VAL A 345 -0.35 -6.79 -0.14
N HIS A 346 -1.10 -7.89 -0.23
CA HIS A 346 -1.25 -8.64 -1.47
C HIS A 346 -1.97 -7.87 -2.58
N LYS A 347 -2.87 -6.93 -2.26
CA LYS A 347 -3.51 -6.06 -3.25
C LYS A 347 -2.48 -5.18 -3.98
N LEU A 348 -1.40 -4.79 -3.30
CA LEU A 348 -0.30 -4.09 -3.95
C LEU A 348 0.45 -5.00 -4.92
N LEU A 349 0.71 -6.26 -4.54
CA LEU A 349 1.29 -7.26 -5.45
C LEU A 349 0.40 -7.53 -6.66
N GLN A 350 -0.92 -7.55 -6.50
CA GLN A 350 -1.87 -7.65 -7.62
C GLN A 350 -1.77 -6.42 -8.55
N THR A 351 -1.57 -5.24 -7.98
CA THR A 351 -1.30 -4.01 -8.74
C THR A 351 0.01 -4.11 -9.54
N PHE A 352 1.07 -4.67 -8.94
CA PHE A 352 2.35 -4.90 -9.62
C PHE A 352 2.23 -5.96 -10.71
N ALA A 353 1.56 -7.07 -10.42
CA ALA A 353 1.31 -8.15 -11.36
C ALA A 353 0.59 -7.64 -12.62
N VAL A 354 -0.41 -6.76 -12.47
CA VAL A 354 -1.09 -6.13 -13.60
C VAL A 354 -0.11 -5.30 -14.45
N GLN A 355 0.72 -4.47 -13.82
CA GLN A 355 1.64 -3.58 -14.53
C GLN A 355 2.71 -4.35 -15.32
N VAL A 356 3.22 -5.45 -14.76
CA VAL A 356 4.29 -6.22 -15.42
C VAL A 356 3.75 -7.20 -16.45
N ASN A 357 2.54 -7.73 -16.27
CA ASN A 357 2.00 -8.79 -17.14
C ASN A 357 0.93 -8.33 -18.14
N SER A 358 0.45 -7.09 -18.07
CA SER A 358 -0.49 -6.57 -19.06
C SER A 358 0.18 -6.39 -20.43
N SER A 359 -0.56 -6.69 -21.49
CA SER A 359 -0.17 -6.32 -22.87
C SER A 359 -0.58 -4.88 -23.24
N SER A 360 -1.39 -4.22 -22.41
CA SER A 360 -1.90 -2.88 -22.68
C SER A 360 -1.11 -1.80 -21.95
N SER A 361 -0.70 -0.78 -22.71
CA SER A 361 0.07 0.33 -22.18
C SER A 361 -0.70 1.25 -21.22
N ARG A 362 -2.03 1.12 -21.17
CA ARG A 362 -2.89 1.81 -20.20
C ARG A 362 -2.77 1.21 -18.79
N ASN A 363 -2.39 -0.06 -18.69
CA ASN A 363 -2.37 -0.80 -17.43
C ASN A 363 -0.98 -0.87 -16.79
N THR A 364 -0.03 -0.07 -17.29
CA THR A 364 1.36 -0.03 -16.80
C THR A 364 1.88 1.41 -16.80
N HIS A 365 2.92 1.70 -16.01
CA HIS A 365 3.48 3.05 -15.92
C HIS A 365 4.04 3.51 -17.29
N PRO A 366 3.92 4.81 -17.67
CA PRO A 366 4.38 5.28 -18.98
C PRO A 366 5.86 5.02 -19.30
N SER A 367 6.73 4.94 -18.27
CA SER A 367 8.16 4.59 -18.44
C SER A 367 8.41 3.15 -18.87
N ASN A 368 7.38 2.29 -18.87
CA ASN A 368 7.45 0.91 -19.35
C ASN A 368 7.19 0.79 -20.86
N LYS A 369 6.94 1.89 -21.56
CA LYS A 369 6.87 1.93 -23.02
C LYS A 369 8.28 1.92 -23.63
N GLN A 370 8.43 1.23 -24.75
CA GLN A 370 9.63 1.24 -25.58
C GLN A 370 9.17 1.37 -27.04
N GLY A 371 9.11 2.61 -27.54
CA GLY A 371 8.47 2.90 -28.82
C GLY A 371 6.95 2.61 -28.77
N SER A 372 6.46 1.80 -29.72
CA SER A 372 5.05 1.38 -29.79
C SER A 372 4.74 0.14 -28.94
N SER A 373 5.76 -0.53 -28.38
CA SER A 373 5.60 -1.72 -27.55
C SER A 373 5.86 -1.42 -26.08
N LEU A 374 5.61 -2.42 -25.24
CA LEU A 374 6.00 -2.42 -23.84
C LEU A 374 7.33 -3.15 -23.68
N LYS A 375 8.13 -2.72 -22.70
CA LYS A 375 9.30 -3.46 -22.23
C LYS A 375 8.91 -4.90 -21.84
N ASN A 376 9.86 -5.82 -21.85
CA ASN A 376 9.64 -7.16 -21.31
C ASN A 376 9.24 -7.09 -19.84
N SER A 377 8.40 -8.02 -19.37
CA SER A 377 7.82 -8.00 -18.02
C SER A 377 8.88 -7.77 -16.92
N ALA A 378 9.97 -8.55 -16.95
CA ALA A 378 11.08 -8.46 -15.99
C ALA A 378 11.86 -7.12 -16.03
N GLN A 379 11.74 -6.33 -17.11
CA GLN A 379 12.42 -5.03 -17.27
C GLN A 379 11.52 -3.85 -16.91
N ARG A 380 10.25 -4.09 -16.55
CA ARG A 380 9.31 -3.05 -16.18
C ARG A 380 9.54 -2.62 -14.75
N CYS A 381 9.38 -1.33 -14.48
CA CYS A 381 9.20 -0.86 -13.11
C CYS A 381 7.71 -0.93 -12.73
N VAL A 382 7.40 -0.87 -11.45
CA VAL A 382 6.03 -0.86 -10.93
C VAL A 382 5.78 0.38 -10.07
N THR A 383 4.54 0.77 -9.87
CA THR A 383 4.21 1.86 -8.93
C THR A 383 2.93 1.55 -8.16
N PRO A 384 2.83 1.91 -6.88
CA PRO A 384 1.55 1.88 -6.16
C PRO A 384 0.55 2.90 -6.73
N HIS A 385 1.02 3.94 -7.45
CA HIS A 385 0.21 5.09 -7.82
C HIS A 385 -0.59 4.88 -9.11
N PHE A 386 -1.67 4.11 -8.97
CA PHE A 386 -2.56 3.75 -10.08
C PHE A 386 -4.04 3.85 -9.70
N TYR A 387 -4.87 4.28 -10.64
CA TYR A 387 -6.32 4.28 -10.51
C TYR A 387 -6.88 2.85 -10.60
N ALA A 388 -7.90 2.53 -9.80
CA ALA A 388 -8.52 1.19 -9.71
C ALA A 388 -9.01 0.62 -11.06
N GLY A 389 -9.38 1.49 -11.99
CA GLY A 389 -9.81 1.08 -13.34
C GLY A 389 -8.66 0.76 -14.29
N TRP A 390 -7.41 1.10 -13.94
CA TRP A 390 -6.23 0.91 -14.79
C TRP A 390 -5.24 -0.09 -14.19
N ALA A 391 -5.25 -0.30 -12.87
CA ALA A 391 -4.61 -1.45 -12.23
C ALA A 391 -5.45 -1.91 -11.04
N TYR A 392 -5.10 -3.02 -10.40
CA TYR A 392 -5.87 -3.58 -9.29
C TYR A 392 -5.63 -2.86 -7.95
N ASN A 393 -5.89 -1.55 -7.91
CA ASN A 393 -5.61 -0.70 -6.75
C ASN A 393 -6.86 0.01 -6.24
N HIS A 394 -7.35 -0.37 -5.06
CA HIS A 394 -8.56 0.21 -4.47
C HIS A 394 -8.29 1.11 -3.26
N PHE A 395 -7.02 1.36 -2.95
CA PHE A 395 -6.65 2.22 -1.84
C PHE A 395 -6.80 3.68 -2.22
N GLY A 396 -7.56 4.43 -1.42
CA GLY A 396 -7.81 5.84 -1.64
C GLY A 396 -6.52 6.65 -1.81
N PRO A 397 -5.56 6.57 -0.85
CA PRO A 397 -4.29 7.28 -0.92
C PRO A 397 -3.48 6.95 -2.17
N LEU A 398 -3.48 5.69 -2.61
CA LEU A 398 -2.65 5.28 -3.73
C LEU A 398 -3.16 5.80 -5.08
N GLN A 399 -4.48 5.95 -5.23
CA GLN A 399 -5.08 6.60 -6.39
C GLN A 399 -5.34 8.11 -6.20
N ASN A 400 -4.90 8.66 -5.06
CA ASN A 400 -5.15 10.02 -4.58
C ASN A 400 -6.63 10.44 -4.65
N SER A 401 -7.55 9.59 -4.19
CA SER A 401 -9.00 9.75 -4.40
C SER A 401 -9.58 11.08 -3.90
N THR A 402 -9.02 11.67 -2.85
CA THR A 402 -9.47 12.98 -2.32
C THR A 402 -8.67 14.15 -2.88
N GLY A 403 -7.49 13.91 -3.45
CA GLY A 403 -6.54 14.93 -3.89
C GLY A 403 -5.42 15.20 -2.88
N SER A 404 -5.65 14.88 -1.61
CA SER A 404 -4.70 15.10 -0.50
C SER A 404 -4.33 13.83 0.27
N ASN A 405 -5.03 12.72 0.08
CA ASN A 405 -4.77 11.49 0.84
C ASN A 405 -3.44 10.82 0.46
N MET A 406 -2.93 11.00 -0.77
CA MET A 406 -1.57 10.57 -1.11
C MET A 406 -0.52 11.35 -0.31
N TYR A 407 -0.73 12.65 -0.10
CA TYR A 407 0.16 13.47 0.73
C TYR A 407 0.16 13.00 2.18
N LYS A 408 -1.01 12.75 2.76
CA LYS A 408 -1.14 12.25 4.14
C LYS A 408 -0.37 10.94 4.35
N LEU A 409 -0.55 9.98 3.45
CA LEU A 409 0.18 8.71 3.48
C LEU A 409 1.69 8.93 3.41
N MET A 410 2.15 9.64 2.38
CA MET A 410 3.59 9.80 2.14
C MET A 410 4.27 10.69 3.18
N SER A 411 3.54 11.64 3.77
CA SER A 411 4.06 12.43 4.88
C SER A 411 4.28 11.53 6.10
N CYS A 412 3.32 10.69 6.47
CA CYS A 412 3.49 9.74 7.57
C CYS A 412 4.70 8.81 7.37
N VAL A 413 4.95 8.33 6.15
CA VAL A 413 6.11 7.47 5.89
C VAL A 413 7.44 8.18 6.22
N TYR A 414 7.49 9.49 6.04
CA TYR A 414 8.69 10.32 6.23
C TYR A 414 8.60 11.32 7.37
N SER A 415 7.60 11.16 8.23
CA SER A 415 7.55 11.87 9.51
C SER A 415 8.54 11.19 10.44
N ASP A 416 9.38 12.03 11.05
CA ASP A 416 10.33 11.66 12.11
C ASP A 416 9.71 11.96 13.47
#